data_AF-A0A7Y9EA36-F1
#
_entry.id   AF-A0A7Y9EA36-F1
#
_cell.length_a   1.000
_cell.length_b   1.000
_cell.length_c   1.000
_cell.angle_alpha   90.00
_cell.angle_beta   90.00
_cell.angle_gamma   90.00
#
_symmetry.space_group_name_H-M   'P 1'
#
loop_
_entity.id
_entity.type
_entity.pdbx_description
1 polymer ?
#
loop_
_entity_poly.entity_id
_entity_poly.type
_entity_poly.pdbx_seq_one_letter_code
_entity_poly.pdbx_strand_id
1 'polypeptide(L)' 'MTAHAAGFVQFAVGHGVRTLEPNLQPSEVSQLFHEARQGFAGELVPVWVEEVLAGGGRLGSP' A
#
# COMPACT_ATOMS: atom_id res chain seq x y z
N MET A 1 13.93 -12.43 -12.00
CA MET A 1 13.34 -11.47 -11.03
C MET A 1 12.41 -10.54 -11.81
N THR A 2 11.18 -10.98 -12.06
CA THR A 2 10.17 -10.20 -12.81
C THR A 2 8.83 -10.37 -12.11
N ALA A 3 8.68 -9.76 -10.94
CA ALA A 3 7.36 -9.58 -10.34
C ALA A 3 6.81 -8.25 -10.84
N HIS A 4 5.86 -8.32 -11.78
CA HIS A 4 5.25 -7.16 -12.45
C HIS A 4 4.74 -6.05 -11.51
N ALA A 5 4.44 -6.39 -10.24
CA ALA A 5 3.95 -5.43 -9.24
C ALA A 5 5.03 -4.47 -8.69
N ALA A 6 6.31 -4.84 -8.68
CA ALA A 6 7.38 -3.99 -8.14
C ALA A 6 7.58 -2.70 -8.98
N GLY A 7 7.27 -2.74 -10.28
CA GLY A 7 7.30 -1.55 -11.13
C GLY A 7 6.19 -0.55 -10.80
N PHE A 8 5.04 -1.02 -10.29
CA PHE A 8 3.91 -0.13 -9.98
C PHE A 8 4.16 0.70 -8.72
N VAL A 9 4.77 0.12 -7.68
CA VAL A 9 5.11 0.90 -6.48
C VAL A 9 6.14 1.99 -6.80
N GLN A 10 7.15 1.69 -7.62
CA GLN A 10 8.14 2.69 -8.05
C GLN A 10 7.49 3.82 -8.84
N PHE A 11 6.60 3.49 -9.78
CA PHE A 11 5.85 4.48 -10.55
C PHE A 11 4.97 5.36 -9.65
N ALA A 12 4.21 4.76 -8.75
CA ALA A 12 3.31 5.47 -7.83
C ALA A 12 4.07 6.42 -6.89
N VAL A 13 5.17 5.93 -6.29
CA VAL A 13 6.06 6.74 -5.44
C VAL A 13 6.66 7.90 -6.24
N GLY A 14 7.11 7.66 -7.47
CA GLY A 14 7.63 8.69 -8.36
C GLY A 14 6.62 9.81 -8.70
N HIS A 15 5.32 9.53 -8.55
CA HIS A 15 4.24 10.51 -8.73
C HIS A 15 3.66 11.03 -7.41
N GLY A 16 4.31 10.78 -6.27
CA GLY A 16 3.87 11.25 -4.96
C GLY A 16 2.61 10.55 -4.42
N VAL A 17 2.23 9.41 -4.99
CA VAL A 17 1.07 8.63 -4.52
C VAL A 17 1.48 7.82 -3.29
N ARG A 18 0.66 7.89 -2.23
CA ARG A 18 0.85 7.06 -1.03
C ARG A 18 0.63 5.58 -1.36
N THR A 19 1.55 4.72 -0.96
CA THR A 19 1.55 3.29 -1.27
C THR A 19 1.51 2.44 0.00
N LEU A 20 0.75 1.35 -0.04
CA LEU A 20 0.61 0.37 1.05
C LEU A 20 0.92 -1.04 0.52
N GLU A 21 1.71 -1.82 1.26
CA GLU A 21 1.93 -3.25 1.04
C GLU A 21 1.18 -4.09 2.10
N PRO A 22 0.01 -4.67 1.78
CA PRO A 22 -0.66 -5.64 2.64
C PRO A 22 -0.26 -7.07 2.24
N ASN A 23 0.85 -7.57 2.78
CA ASN A 23 1.36 -8.91 2.44
C ASN A 23 1.53 -9.75 3.69
N LEU A 24 1.36 -11.08 3.60
CA LEU A 24 1.55 -11.98 4.74
C LEU A 24 2.98 -11.90 5.30
N GLN A 25 3.97 -11.72 4.43
CA GLN A 25 5.36 -11.50 4.77
C GLN A 25 5.92 -10.34 3.93
N PRO A 26 6.94 -9.61 4.41
CA PRO A 26 7.56 -8.54 3.64
C PRO A 26 8.12 -9.06 2.30
N SER A 27 7.91 -8.33 1.21
CA SER A 27 8.61 -8.60 -0.04
C SER A 27 10.03 -8.01 -0.05
N GLU A 28 10.84 -8.40 -1.04
CA GLU A 28 12.18 -7.80 -1.26
C GLU A 28 12.12 -6.28 -1.49
N VAL A 29 10.97 -5.76 -1.91
CA VAL A 29 10.73 -4.35 -2.22
C VAL A 29 9.88 -3.64 -1.17
N SER A 30 9.67 -4.24 0.01
CA SER A 30 8.84 -3.67 1.09
C SER A 30 9.27 -2.24 1.45
N GLN A 31 10.57 -1.96 1.41
CA GLN A 31 11.16 -0.64 1.64
C GLN A 31 10.71 0.46 0.65
N LEU A 32 10.12 0.10 -0.49
CA LEU A 32 9.61 1.06 -1.48
C LEU A 32 8.20 1.56 -1.13
N PHE A 33 7.49 0.91 -0.20
CA PHE A 33 6.16 1.33 0.21
C PHE A 33 6.22 2.36 1.35
N HIS A 34 5.25 3.27 1.39
CA HIS A 34 5.13 4.22 2.51
C HIS A 34 4.67 3.53 3.79
N GLU A 35 3.93 2.44 3.63
CA GLU A 35 3.39 1.64 4.71
C GLU A 35 3.42 0.17 4.29
N ALA A 36 3.77 -0.72 5.23
CA ALA A 36 3.69 -2.16 5.05
C ALA A 36 2.97 -2.76 6.26
N ARG A 37 2.03 -3.67 6.00
CA ARG A 37 1.27 -4.40 7.02
C ARG A 37 1.36 -5.89 6.77
N GLN A 38 1.61 -6.65 7.84
CA GLN A 38 1.78 -8.09 7.77
C GLN A 38 0.65 -8.83 8.48
N GLY A 39 0.06 -9.80 7.78
CA GLY A 39 -1.11 -10.53 8.25
C GLY A 39 -1.97 -11.08 7.12
N PHE A 40 -3.04 -11.78 7.46
CA PHE A 40 -3.97 -12.30 6.47
C PHE A 40 -4.77 -11.15 5.83
N ALA A 41 -4.90 -11.19 4.50
CA ALA A 41 -5.67 -10.18 3.77
C ALA A 41 -7.13 -10.11 4.26
N GLY A 42 -7.72 -11.26 4.63
CA GLY A 42 -9.09 -11.33 5.17
C GLY A 42 -9.29 -10.59 6.50
N GLU A 43 -8.21 -10.31 7.24
CA GLU A 43 -8.24 -9.56 8.49
C GLU A 43 -7.77 -8.12 8.28
N LEU A 44 -6.69 -7.92 7.51
CA LEU A 44 -6.08 -6.61 7.30
C LEU A 44 -6.89 -5.70 6.39
N VAL A 45 -7.42 -6.22 5.29
CA VAL A 45 -8.08 -5.40 4.25
C VAL A 45 -9.36 -4.74 4.78
N PRO A 46 -10.25 -5.43 5.51
CA PRO A 46 -11.44 -4.79 6.08
C PRO A 46 -11.11 -3.61 6.99
N VAL A 47 -10.14 -3.78 7.90
CA VAL A 47 -9.70 -2.72 8.83
C VAL A 47 -9.12 -1.54 8.06
N TRP A 48 -8.28 -1.79 7.06
CA TRP A 48 -7.72 -0.73 6.23
C TRP A 48 -8.79 0.04 5.45
N VAL A 49 -9.81 -0.65 4.92
CA VAL A 49 -10.94 0.01 4.24
C VAL A 49 -11.69 0.91 5.21
N GLU A 50 -11.98 0.44 6.43
CA GLU A 50 -12.61 1.25 7.48
C GLU A 50 -11.79 2.50 7.80
N GLU A 51 -10.47 2.40 7.96
CA GLU A 51 -9.59 3.53 8.20
C GLU A 51 -9.61 4.57 7.06
N VAL A 52 -9.58 4.10 5.81
CA VAL A 52 -9.65 4.97 4.62
C VAL A 52 -10.99 5.70 4.56
N LEU A 53 -12.10 5.00 4.85
CA LEU A 53 -13.44 5.58 4.83
C LEU A 53 -13.70 6.50 6.02
N ALA A 54 -13.20 6.16 7.22
CA ALA A 54 -13.27 7.01 8.41
C ALA A 54 -12.44 8.29 8.25
N GLY A 55 -11.35 8.23 7.47
CA GLY A 55 -10.54 9.37 7.09
C GLY A 55 -11.06 10.18 5.89
N GLY A 56 -12.35 10.01 5.50
CA GLY A 56 -12.99 10.48 4.26
C GLY A 56 -12.88 11.97 3.91
N GLY A 57 -11.67 12.45 3.61
CA GLY A 57 -11.41 13.85 3.27
C GLY A 57 -9.96 14.24 2.98
N ARG A 58 -9.08 13.33 2.53
CA ARG A 58 -7.74 13.74 2.03
C ARG A 58 -7.22 12.99 0.80
N LEU A 59 -8.10 12.33 0.06
CA LEU A 59 -7.81 11.93 -1.32
C LEU A 59 -8.10 13.14 -2.22
N GLY A 60 -7.15 14.08 -2.26
CA GLY A 60 -7.19 15.22 -3.17
C GLY A 60 -7.07 16.59 -2.49
N SER A 61 -5.86 17.10 -2.41
CA SER A 61 -5.54 18.51 -2.64
C SER A 61 -4.09 18.58 -3.14
N PRO A 62 -3.79 19.53 -4.04
CA PRO A 62 -2.78 19.43 -5.09
C PRO A 62 -1.33 19.34 -4.60
#